data_AF-A0A919EL72-F1
#
_entry.id   AF-A0A919EL72-F1
#
_cell.length_a   1.000
_cell.length_b   1.000
_cell.length_c   1.000
_cell.angle_alpha   90.00
_cell.angle_beta   90.00
_cell.angle_gamma   90.00
#
_symmetry.space_group_name_H-M   'P 1'
#
loop_
_entity.id
_entity.type
_entity.pdbx_description
1 polymer ?
#
loop_
_entity_poly.entity_id
_entity_poly.type
_entity_poly.pdbx_seq_one_letter_code
_entity_poly.pdbx_strand_id
1 'polypeptide(L)'
;MSCSKYFFAIVLASLISFSAYANEQTCQQLADRFNKDNASPNSAYNMACCAALKGDIENAFSYLELSIEKGFKDHQWMIKDSDLTSLHQDSRWAELVQQATDAETLYLSKINVELYELYQADQSDRQSETIDWNIVGKRDEMRQARVHELLSANKLSHGDDFFHAAMVMQHGGSSKDYKLANELSLKAAELNPSNKTAKWLACAAEDRYLQSIGKPQIWGTQYKKQNKDAPWTLEPFDQTVKTDKQRVEMGVRTIKESLARVEQMNGKK
;
A
#
# COMPACT_ATOMS: atom_id res chain seq x y z
N MET A 1 13.31 -11.18 13.27
CA MET A 1 12.27 -10.13 13.13
C MET A 1 12.85 -9.11 12.15
N SER A 2 12.99 -9.49 10.87
CA SER A 2 12.05 -9.45 9.74
C SER A 2 11.89 -8.06 9.15
N CYS A 3 12.41 -7.90 7.93
CA CYS A 3 12.23 -6.79 7.01
C CYS A 3 10.76 -6.69 6.56
N SER A 4 10.36 -5.48 6.18
CA SER A 4 9.08 -5.08 5.57
C SER A 4 7.87 -4.92 6.51
N LYS A 5 7.64 -3.66 6.93
CA LYS A 5 6.33 -3.18 7.40
C LYS A 5 5.67 -2.18 6.45
N TYR A 6 5.94 -2.20 5.14
CA TYR A 6 5.18 -1.35 4.22
C TYR A 6 4.99 -1.99 2.85
N PHE A 7 4.05 -2.94 2.78
CA PHE A 7 3.50 -3.45 1.53
C PHE A 7 1.97 -3.30 1.56
N PHE A 8 1.46 -2.24 0.92
CA PHE A 8 0.08 -2.16 0.41
C PHE A 8 0.16 -1.51 -0.97
N ALA A 9 -0.51 -1.98 -2.02
CA ALA A 9 -1.52 -3.01 -2.17
C ALA A 9 -1.05 -4.06 -3.17
N ILE A 10 -1.48 -5.31 -3.00
CA ILE A 10 -2.06 -6.15 -4.05
C ILE A 10 -2.65 -7.38 -3.31
N VAL A 11 -3.94 -7.63 -3.51
CA VAL A 11 -4.53 -8.96 -3.30
C VAL A 11 -3.75 -9.96 -4.16
N LEU A 12 -2.82 -10.67 -3.55
CA LEU A 12 -2.09 -11.79 -4.16
C LEU A 12 -2.17 -12.97 -3.19
N ALA A 13 -3.20 -13.79 -3.38
CA ALA A 13 -3.09 -15.19 -3.04
C ALA A 13 -2.02 -15.80 -3.97
N SER A 14 -0.80 -15.92 -3.47
CA SER A 14 0.07 -17.02 -3.82
C SER A 14 1.08 -17.24 -2.71
N LEU A 15 0.99 -18.43 -2.13
CA LEU A 15 2.00 -19.12 -1.34
C LEU A 15 3.41 -18.75 -1.79
N ILE A 16 4.17 -18.13 -0.88
CA ILE A 16 5.50 -18.52 -0.42
C ILE A 16 5.71 -17.71 0.86
N SER A 17 5.85 -18.41 1.99
CA SER A 17 6.34 -17.85 3.25
C SER A 17 7.79 -17.38 3.06
N PHE A 18 8.03 -16.07 3.14
CA PHE A 18 9.38 -15.52 3.33
C PHE A 18 9.28 -14.43 4.38
N SER A 19 9.71 -14.76 5.60
CA SER A 19 10.25 -13.77 6.52
C SER A 19 11.48 -13.15 5.85
N ALA A 20 11.29 -12.02 5.15
CA ALA A 20 12.35 -11.40 4.37
C ALA A 20 13.43 -10.87 5.33
N TYR A 21 14.56 -11.55 5.40
CA TYR A 21 15.84 -10.86 5.38
C TYR A 21 16.15 -10.63 3.89
N ALA A 22 16.75 -9.50 3.53
CA ALA A 22 17.17 -9.28 2.16
C ALA A 22 18.24 -10.32 1.80
N ASN A 23 17.85 -11.45 1.20
CA ASN A 23 18.79 -12.40 0.65
C ASN A 23 19.21 -11.95 -0.76
N GLU A 24 20.33 -12.48 -1.25
CA GLU A 24 20.95 -12.06 -2.52
C GLU A 24 19.97 -12.09 -3.70
N GLN A 25 19.12 -13.12 -3.76
CA GLN A 25 18.11 -13.27 -4.81
C GLN A 25 17.03 -12.18 -4.73
N THR A 26 16.56 -11.82 -3.53
CA THR A 26 15.60 -10.74 -3.33
C THR A 26 16.20 -9.39 -3.74
N CYS A 27 17.45 -9.13 -3.38
CA CYS A 27 18.15 -7.92 -3.79
C CYS A 27 18.34 -7.83 -5.31
N GLN A 28 18.63 -8.95 -5.97
CA GLN A 28 18.75 -8.97 -7.44
C GLN A 28 17.42 -8.66 -8.12
N GLN A 29 16.34 -9.30 -7.70
CA GLN A 29 15.01 -9.06 -8.25
C GLN A 29 14.53 -7.62 -8.05
N LEU A 30 14.89 -7.02 -6.91
CA LEU A 30 14.61 -5.61 -6.65
C LEU A 30 15.40 -4.72 -7.61
N ALA A 31 16.71 -4.96 -7.76
CA ALA A 31 17.58 -4.21 -8.65
C ALA A 31 17.10 -4.28 -10.11
N ASP A 32 16.70 -5.46 -10.61
CA ASP A 32 16.22 -5.66 -11.99
C ASP A 32 14.97 -4.81 -12.32
N ARG A 33 14.19 -4.44 -11.30
CA ARG A 33 12.94 -3.68 -11.43
C ARG A 33 13.08 -2.24 -10.97
N PHE A 34 14.20 -1.88 -10.36
CA PHE A 34 14.37 -0.58 -9.75
C PHE A 34 14.53 0.50 -10.84
N ASN A 35 13.73 1.55 -10.74
CA ASN A 35 13.85 2.73 -11.58
C ASN A 35 13.68 3.95 -10.68
N LYS A 36 14.74 4.76 -10.57
CA LYS A 36 14.79 5.93 -9.67
C LYS A 36 13.67 6.95 -9.93
N ASP A 37 13.22 7.09 -11.17
CA ASP A 37 12.22 8.09 -11.55
C ASP A 37 10.83 7.70 -11.04
N ASN A 38 10.56 6.40 -10.94
CA ASN A 38 9.29 5.84 -10.51
C ASN A 38 9.36 5.08 -9.17
N ALA A 39 10.49 5.17 -8.46
CA ALA A 39 10.71 4.47 -7.21
C ALA A 39 9.74 4.97 -6.12
N SER A 40 9.12 4.04 -5.40
CA SER A 40 8.47 4.35 -4.13
C SER A 40 9.54 4.57 -3.04
N PRO A 41 9.24 5.33 -1.98
CA PRO A 41 10.18 5.49 -0.87
C PRO A 41 10.66 4.15 -0.31
N ASN A 42 9.77 3.16 -0.17
CA ASN A 42 10.14 1.83 0.31
C ASN A 42 11.03 1.04 -0.67
N SER A 43 10.82 1.20 -1.98
CA SER A 43 11.68 0.53 -2.96
C SER A 43 13.11 1.09 -2.95
N ALA A 44 13.26 2.41 -2.76
CA ALA A 44 14.56 3.04 -2.56
C ALA A 44 15.19 2.62 -1.23
N TYR A 45 14.40 2.59 -0.15
CA TYR A 45 14.85 2.10 1.16
C TYR A 45 15.39 0.66 1.09
N ASN A 46 14.66 -0.24 0.42
CA ASN A 46 15.09 -1.62 0.26
C ASN A 46 16.35 -1.74 -0.62
N MET A 47 16.53 -0.86 -1.61
CA MET A 47 17.78 -0.79 -2.38
C MET A 47 18.96 -0.35 -1.48
N ALA A 48 18.73 0.59 -0.56
CA ALA A 48 19.74 0.98 0.42
C ALA A 48 20.14 -0.20 1.31
N CYS A 49 19.18 -0.95 1.83
CA CYS A 49 19.45 -2.15 2.64
C CYS A 49 20.30 -3.17 1.86
N CYS A 50 19.91 -3.45 0.61
CA CYS A 50 20.66 -4.34 -0.27
C CYS A 50 22.09 -3.86 -0.56
N ALA A 51 22.30 -2.55 -0.73
CA ALA A 51 23.62 -1.96 -0.92
C ALA A 51 24.48 -2.05 0.36
N ALA A 52 23.90 -1.71 1.52
CA ALA A 52 24.56 -1.76 2.82
C ALA A 52 25.01 -3.19 3.18
N LEU A 53 24.17 -4.20 2.93
CA LEU A 53 24.49 -5.62 3.13
C LEU A 53 25.63 -6.11 2.22
N LYS A 54 25.82 -5.50 1.06
CA LYS A 54 26.94 -5.78 0.13
C LYS A 54 28.20 -4.99 0.46
N GLY A 55 28.16 -4.11 1.47
CA GLY A 55 29.26 -3.20 1.81
C GLY A 55 29.40 -2.03 0.83
N ASP A 56 28.40 -1.77 -0.01
CA ASP A 56 28.37 -0.64 -0.94
C ASP A 56 27.81 0.59 -0.24
N ILE A 57 28.65 1.20 0.62
CA ILE A 57 28.27 2.29 1.51
C ILE A 57 27.78 3.52 0.72
N GLU A 58 28.44 3.87 -0.38
CA GLU A 58 28.09 5.04 -1.19
C GLU A 58 26.69 4.91 -1.80
N ASN A 59 26.38 3.77 -2.42
CA ASN A 59 25.04 3.56 -2.99
C ASN A 59 23.99 3.41 -1.89
N ALA A 60 24.34 2.85 -0.72
CA ALA A 60 23.41 2.77 0.40
C ALA A 60 22.95 4.17 0.87
N PHE A 61 23.87 5.11 1.04
CA PHE A 61 23.53 6.50 1.35
C PHE A 61 22.69 7.15 0.24
N SER A 62 23.11 7.01 -1.02
CA SER A 62 22.37 7.56 -2.17
C SER A 62 20.91 7.07 -2.24
N TYR A 63 20.68 5.79 -1.94
CA TYR A 63 19.33 5.22 -1.92
C TYR A 63 18.51 5.64 -0.69
N LEU A 64 19.13 5.86 0.49
CA LEU A 64 18.42 6.39 1.65
C LEU A 64 18.00 7.85 1.44
N GLU A 65 18.88 8.68 0.87
CA GLU A 65 18.56 10.06 0.50
C GLU A 65 17.37 10.10 -0.48
N LEU A 66 17.41 9.26 -1.52
CA LEU A 66 16.29 9.11 -2.45
C LEU A 66 15.02 8.63 -1.74
N SER A 67 15.14 7.71 -0.78
CA SER A 67 14.00 7.21 -0.01
C SER A 67 13.33 8.34 0.81
N ILE A 68 14.13 9.16 1.49
CA ILE A 68 13.67 10.34 2.24
C ILE A 68 13.01 11.35 1.28
N GLU A 69 13.64 11.67 0.15
CA GLU A 69 13.10 12.55 -0.89
C GLU A 69 11.73 12.07 -1.41
N LYS A 70 11.58 10.75 -1.59
CA LYS A 70 10.33 10.12 -2.05
C LYS A 70 9.29 9.97 -0.93
N GLY A 71 9.58 10.41 0.29
CA GLY A 71 8.63 10.48 1.40
C GLY A 71 8.63 9.27 2.31
N PHE A 72 9.80 8.70 2.61
CA PHE A 72 9.97 7.75 3.71
C PHE A 72 9.67 8.43 5.06
N LYS A 73 8.99 7.72 5.96
CA LYS A 73 8.34 8.28 7.16
C LYS A 73 8.51 7.37 8.39
N ASP A 74 9.62 6.64 8.46
CA ASP A 74 9.88 5.74 9.59
C ASP A 74 11.36 5.82 10.02
N HIS A 75 11.79 7.00 10.46
CA HIS A 75 13.18 7.22 10.89
C HIS A 75 13.57 6.29 12.04
N GLN A 76 12.63 5.93 12.91
CA GLN A 76 12.85 5.00 14.02
C GLN A 76 13.16 3.59 13.54
N TRP A 77 12.50 3.12 12.47
CA TRP A 77 12.87 1.87 11.81
C TRP A 77 14.27 1.97 11.22
N MET A 78 14.57 3.04 10.48
CA MET A 78 15.88 3.24 9.85
C MET A 78 17.04 3.13 10.83
N ILE A 79 16.90 3.66 12.05
CA ILE A 79 17.91 3.57 13.11
C ILE A 79 18.10 2.13 13.65
N LYS A 80 17.03 1.33 13.65
CA LYS A 80 17.01 -0.03 14.25
C LYS A 80 17.29 -1.13 13.23
N ASP A 81 17.23 -0.80 11.94
CA ASP A 81 17.36 -1.77 10.87
C ASP A 81 18.77 -2.38 10.86
N SER A 82 18.83 -3.70 11.07
CA SER A 82 20.11 -4.41 11.11
C SER A 82 20.84 -4.34 9.77
N ASP A 83 20.11 -4.20 8.65
CA ASP A 83 20.69 -4.16 7.31
C ASP A 83 21.51 -2.88 7.09
N LEU A 84 21.24 -1.81 7.87
CA LEU A 84 21.92 -0.52 7.79
C LEU A 84 23.03 -0.34 8.84
N THR A 85 23.29 -1.36 9.67
CA THR A 85 24.25 -1.26 10.79
C THR A 85 25.67 -0.87 10.31
N SER A 86 26.06 -1.27 9.10
CA SER A 86 27.35 -0.90 8.49
C SER A 86 27.49 0.61 8.26
N LEU A 87 26.38 1.34 8.14
CA LEU A 87 26.35 2.78 7.91
C LEU A 87 26.48 3.59 9.20
N HIS A 88 26.16 3.01 10.38
CA HIS A 88 25.99 3.76 11.62
C HIS A 88 27.26 4.47 12.12
N GLN A 89 28.45 4.00 11.69
CA GLN A 89 29.74 4.59 12.06
C GLN A 89 30.26 5.61 11.03
N ASP A 90 29.60 5.74 9.88
CA ASP A 90 29.95 6.73 8.85
C ASP A 90 29.57 8.14 9.34
N SER A 91 30.42 9.12 9.08
CA SER A 91 30.20 10.51 9.50
C SER A 91 28.90 11.13 8.96
N ARG A 92 28.38 10.62 7.84
CA ARG A 92 27.13 11.10 7.22
C ARG A 92 25.87 10.59 7.92
N TRP A 93 25.98 9.51 8.71
CA TRP A 93 24.83 8.84 9.30
C TRP A 93 23.96 9.77 10.17
N ALA A 94 24.61 10.55 11.04
CA ALA A 94 23.90 11.44 11.95
C ALA A 94 23.09 12.51 11.19
N GLU A 95 23.65 13.06 10.11
CA GLU A 95 22.97 14.04 9.27
C GLU A 95 21.79 13.40 8.52
N LEU A 96 21.97 12.22 7.96
CA LEU A 96 20.90 11.50 7.25
C LEU A 96 19.72 11.14 8.18
N VAL A 97 20.00 10.70 9.41
CA VAL A 97 18.96 10.45 10.43
C VAL A 97 18.20 11.73 10.74
N GLN A 98 18.89 12.86 10.85
CA GLN A 98 18.23 14.15 11.07
C GLN A 98 17.33 14.53 9.88
N GLN A 99 17.81 14.36 8.65
CA GLN A 99 17.00 14.61 7.44
C GLN A 99 15.73 13.75 7.41
N ALA A 100 15.83 12.44 7.73
CA ALA A 100 14.67 11.56 7.81
C ALA A 100 13.68 12.00 8.90
N THR A 101 14.21 12.38 10.07
CA THR A 101 13.41 12.85 11.22
C THR A 101 12.65 14.13 10.89
N ASP A 102 13.32 15.08 10.23
CA ASP A 102 12.72 16.35 9.83
C ASP A 102 11.66 16.16 8.75
N ALA A 103 11.92 15.29 7.77
CA ALA A 103 10.97 14.94 6.72
C ALA A 103 9.70 14.29 7.28
N GLU A 104 9.84 13.34 8.21
CA GLU A 104 8.71 12.71 8.90
C GLU A 104 7.94 13.70 9.76
N THR A 105 8.63 14.53 10.54
CA THR A 105 8.01 15.57 11.38
C THR A 105 7.21 16.57 10.54
N LEU A 106 7.79 17.03 9.43
CA LEU A 106 7.12 17.92 8.49
C LEU A 106 5.88 17.27 7.89
N TYR A 107 5.94 15.99 7.54
CA TYR A 107 4.79 15.24 7.05
C TYR A 107 3.67 15.16 8.10
N LEU A 108 3.99 14.72 9.32
CA LEU A 108 3.02 14.56 10.40
C LEU A 108 2.37 15.89 10.82
N SER A 109 3.06 17.01 10.65
CA SER A 109 2.50 18.35 10.90
C SER A 109 1.38 18.76 9.94
N LYS A 110 1.27 18.11 8.77
CA LYS A 110 0.31 18.45 7.70
C LYS A 110 -0.95 17.60 7.73
N ILE A 111 -0.90 16.44 8.38
CA ILE A 111 -1.96 15.44 8.33
C ILE A 111 -2.60 15.27 9.70
N ASN A 112 -3.73 14.56 9.71
CA ASN A 112 -4.32 14.05 10.93
C ASN A 112 -3.56 12.80 11.40
N VAL A 113 -2.73 12.97 12.44
CA VAL A 113 -1.88 11.89 12.99
C VAL A 113 -2.72 10.70 13.49
N GLU A 114 -3.87 10.96 14.09
CA GLU A 114 -4.75 9.87 14.56
C GLU A 114 -5.28 9.02 13.39
N LEU A 115 -5.72 9.63 12.28
CA LEU A 115 -6.10 8.88 11.09
C LEU A 115 -4.95 8.08 10.50
N TYR A 116 -3.75 8.66 10.51
CA TYR A 116 -2.57 7.95 10.06
C TYR A 116 -2.28 6.73 10.94
N GLU A 117 -2.36 6.85 12.26
CA GLU A 117 -2.19 5.72 13.18
C GLU A 117 -3.26 4.64 12.97
N LEU A 118 -4.52 5.02 12.77
CA LEU A 118 -5.61 4.07 12.45
C LEU A 118 -5.33 3.31 11.16
N TYR A 119 -4.90 4.01 10.12
CA TYR A 119 -4.47 3.41 8.85
C TYR A 119 -3.30 2.46 9.08
N GLN A 120 -2.23 2.91 9.72
CA GLN A 120 -1.03 2.09 9.98
C GLN A 120 -1.38 0.82 10.76
N ALA A 121 -2.23 0.93 11.78
CA ALA A 121 -2.70 -0.21 12.55
C ALA A 121 -3.53 -1.18 11.68
N ASP A 122 -4.45 -0.67 10.86
CA ASP A 122 -5.25 -1.46 9.90
C ASP A 122 -4.36 -2.25 8.92
N GLN A 123 -3.36 -1.59 8.35
CA GLN A 123 -2.46 -2.24 7.41
C GLN A 123 -1.57 -3.26 8.12
N SER A 124 -1.09 -2.95 9.33
CA SER A 124 -0.21 -3.83 10.11
C SER A 124 -0.86 -5.16 10.50
N ASP A 125 -2.17 -5.16 10.77
CA ASP A 125 -2.94 -6.37 11.08
C ASP A 125 -2.95 -7.39 9.92
N ARG A 126 -2.62 -6.95 8.70
CA ARG A 126 -2.67 -7.74 7.47
C ARG A 126 -1.28 -8.14 6.94
N GLN A 127 -0.23 -7.92 7.72
CA GLN A 127 1.16 -8.25 7.35
C GLN A 127 1.59 -9.66 7.80
N SER A 128 0.80 -10.34 8.65
CA SER A 128 1.09 -11.69 9.12
C SER A 128 0.76 -12.76 8.07
N GLU A 129 1.58 -13.83 8.00
CA GLU A 129 1.27 -15.00 7.15
C GLU A 129 -0.03 -15.70 7.58
N THR A 130 -0.33 -15.70 8.88
CA THR A 130 -1.57 -16.22 9.44
C THR A 130 -2.36 -15.08 10.07
N ILE A 131 -3.51 -14.76 9.47
CA ILE A 131 -4.38 -13.67 9.90
C ILE A 131 -5.59 -14.25 10.63
N ASP A 132 -5.80 -13.81 11.88
CA ASP A 132 -7.04 -14.08 12.60
C ASP A 132 -8.11 -13.04 12.25
N TRP A 133 -8.96 -13.39 11.28
CA TRP A 133 -10.02 -12.51 10.79
C TRP A 133 -11.08 -12.16 11.84
N ASN A 134 -11.22 -12.93 12.93
CA ASN A 134 -12.13 -12.58 14.02
C ASN A 134 -11.58 -11.42 14.85
N ILE A 135 -10.25 -11.35 15.00
CA ILE A 135 -9.58 -10.24 15.68
C ILE A 135 -9.53 -9.02 14.77
N VAL A 136 -9.10 -9.21 13.53
CA VAL A 136 -8.97 -8.11 12.55
C VAL A 136 -10.33 -7.46 12.28
N GLY A 137 -11.38 -8.25 12.03
CA GLY A 137 -12.72 -7.70 11.79
C GLY A 137 -13.24 -6.82 12.94
N LYS A 138 -13.06 -7.25 14.20
CA LYS A 138 -13.42 -6.44 15.37
C LYS A 138 -12.62 -5.13 15.44
N ARG A 139 -11.33 -5.17 15.09
CA ARG A 139 -10.49 -3.97 15.05
C ARG A 139 -10.90 -3.03 13.92
N ASP A 140 -11.25 -3.56 12.75
CA ASP A 140 -11.73 -2.77 11.63
C ASP A 140 -13.04 -2.04 11.97
N GLU A 141 -13.99 -2.71 12.63
CA GLU A 141 -15.23 -2.08 13.12
C GLU A 141 -14.95 -0.89 14.05
N MET A 142 -14.01 -1.04 15.00
CA MET A 142 -13.61 0.05 15.90
C MET A 142 -12.95 1.21 15.14
N ARG A 143 -12.08 0.92 14.16
CA ARG A 143 -11.43 1.94 13.34
C ARG A 143 -12.43 2.69 12.48
N GLN A 144 -13.41 2.00 11.89
CA GLN A 144 -14.48 2.60 11.09
C GLN A 144 -15.34 3.54 11.93
N ALA A 145 -15.74 3.11 13.13
CA ALA A 145 -16.45 3.98 14.06
C ALA A 145 -15.65 5.25 14.35
N ARG A 146 -14.34 5.12 14.58
CA ARG A 146 -13.48 6.28 14.83
C ARG A 146 -13.30 7.19 13.61
N VAL A 147 -13.16 6.63 12.41
CA VAL A 147 -13.13 7.40 11.17
C VAL A 147 -14.43 8.21 10.99
N HIS A 148 -15.59 7.62 11.28
CA HIS A 148 -16.87 8.32 11.23
C HIS A 148 -16.94 9.50 12.21
N GLU A 149 -16.41 9.36 13.42
CA GLU A 149 -16.33 10.46 14.40
C GLU A 149 -15.45 11.61 13.87
N LEU A 150 -14.27 11.28 13.32
CA LEU A 150 -13.33 12.26 12.78
C LEU A 150 -13.89 12.99 11.55
N LEU A 151 -14.61 12.28 10.68
CA LEU A 151 -15.35 12.87 9.56
C LEU A 151 -16.45 13.83 10.06
N SER A 152 -17.25 13.38 11.02
CA SER A 152 -18.35 14.17 11.59
C SER A 152 -17.86 15.43 12.30
N ALA A 153 -16.64 15.37 12.87
CA ALA A 153 -15.96 16.51 13.49
C ALA A 153 -15.15 17.37 12.50
N ASN A 154 -15.26 17.12 11.19
CA ASN A 154 -14.55 17.82 10.12
C ASN A 154 -13.02 17.87 10.32
N LYS A 155 -12.42 16.73 10.69
CA LYS A 155 -10.99 16.63 11.05
C LYS A 155 -10.07 16.23 9.89
N LEU A 156 -10.59 16.10 8.67
CA LEU A 156 -9.82 15.75 7.47
C LEU A 156 -9.64 17.01 6.64
N SER A 157 -8.39 17.29 6.25
CA SER A 157 -8.09 18.47 5.42
C SER A 157 -7.03 18.21 4.35
N HIS A 158 -6.12 17.27 4.60
CA HIS A 158 -5.05 16.91 3.69
C HIS A 158 -5.43 15.68 2.86
N GLY A 159 -4.94 15.56 1.62
CA GLY A 159 -5.27 14.44 0.72
C GLY A 159 -5.00 13.06 1.35
N ASP A 160 -3.91 12.94 2.11
CA ASP A 160 -3.56 11.73 2.85
C ASP A 160 -4.56 11.40 3.97
N ASP A 161 -5.20 12.39 4.61
CA ASP A 161 -6.25 12.13 5.62
C ASP A 161 -7.42 11.37 4.98
N PHE A 162 -7.84 11.83 3.80
CA PHE A 162 -8.90 11.18 3.02
C PHE A 162 -8.48 9.79 2.54
N PHE A 163 -7.22 9.62 2.12
CA PHE A 163 -6.70 8.31 1.71
C PHE A 163 -6.66 7.31 2.87
N HIS A 164 -6.14 7.72 4.03
CA HIS A 164 -6.07 6.90 5.24
C HIS A 164 -7.46 6.47 5.69
N ALA A 165 -8.40 7.41 5.76
CA ALA A 165 -9.79 7.12 6.06
C ALA A 165 -10.42 6.17 5.02
N ALA A 166 -10.19 6.41 3.73
CA ALA A 166 -10.70 5.58 2.66
C ALA A 166 -10.24 4.12 2.76
N MET A 167 -8.97 3.89 3.10
CA MET A 167 -8.45 2.53 3.25
C MET A 167 -9.10 1.79 4.43
N VAL A 168 -9.29 2.47 5.57
CA VAL A 168 -10.00 1.90 6.72
C VAL A 168 -11.45 1.56 6.34
N MET A 169 -12.14 2.46 5.61
CA MET A 169 -13.52 2.21 5.15
C MET A 169 -13.61 1.12 4.08
N GLN A 170 -12.58 0.93 3.24
CA GLN A 170 -12.53 -0.12 2.21
C GLN A 170 -12.57 -1.53 2.82
N HIS A 171 -12.12 -1.66 4.08
CA HIS A 171 -12.20 -2.88 4.88
C HIS A 171 -13.51 -3.01 5.66
N GLY A 172 -14.49 -2.14 5.39
CA GLY A 172 -15.86 -2.24 5.86
C GLY A 172 -16.57 -3.51 5.41
N GLY A 173 -17.65 -3.81 6.12
CA GLY A 173 -18.52 -4.95 5.83
C GLY A 173 -19.75 -4.59 5.00
N SER A 174 -20.03 -3.31 4.76
CA SER A 174 -21.29 -2.85 4.18
C SER A 174 -21.12 -2.05 2.89
N SER A 175 -22.19 -2.01 2.08
CA SER A 175 -22.25 -1.17 0.88
C SER A 175 -22.02 0.32 1.18
N LYS A 176 -22.41 0.79 2.37
CA LYS A 176 -22.20 2.18 2.78
C LYS A 176 -20.71 2.47 2.98
N ASP A 177 -19.98 1.53 3.57
CA ASP A 177 -18.54 1.68 3.82
C ASP A 177 -17.77 1.72 2.51
N TYR A 178 -18.07 0.82 1.57
CA TYR A 178 -17.43 0.81 0.25
C TYR A 178 -17.72 2.07 -0.55
N LYS A 179 -18.96 2.57 -0.47
CA LYS A 179 -19.32 3.84 -1.11
C LYS A 179 -18.54 5.01 -0.50
N LEU A 180 -18.45 5.06 0.83
CA LEU A 180 -17.68 6.10 1.52
C LEU A 180 -16.19 6.00 1.19
N ALA A 181 -15.62 4.78 1.13
CA ALA A 181 -14.24 4.55 0.73
C ALA A 181 -13.96 5.08 -0.69
N ASN A 182 -14.90 4.90 -1.62
CA ASN A 182 -14.80 5.47 -2.96
C ASN A 182 -14.81 7.00 -2.93
N GLU A 183 -15.78 7.62 -2.24
CA GLU A 183 -15.91 9.08 -2.12
C GLU A 183 -14.64 9.71 -1.51
N LEU A 184 -14.11 9.13 -0.43
CA LEU A 184 -12.89 9.58 0.23
C LEU A 184 -11.66 9.40 -0.66
N SER A 185 -11.55 8.27 -1.38
CA SER A 185 -10.43 8.03 -2.30
C SER A 185 -10.43 9.00 -3.48
N LEU A 186 -11.61 9.33 -4.02
CA LEU A 186 -11.75 10.34 -5.05
C LEU A 186 -11.31 11.71 -4.53
N LYS A 187 -11.69 12.07 -3.29
CA LYS A 187 -11.24 13.32 -2.67
C LYS A 187 -9.72 13.35 -2.47
N ALA A 188 -9.13 12.25 -2.03
CA ALA A 188 -7.69 12.11 -1.91
C ALA A 188 -6.98 12.30 -3.26
N ALA A 189 -7.51 11.69 -4.33
CA ALA A 189 -6.97 11.82 -5.68
C ALA A 189 -7.18 13.23 -6.27
N GLU A 190 -8.25 13.93 -5.89
CA GLU A 190 -8.48 15.33 -6.27
C GLU A 190 -7.44 16.25 -5.62
N LEU A 191 -7.19 16.09 -4.32
CA LEU A 191 -6.23 16.89 -3.56
C LEU A 191 -4.78 16.54 -3.89
N ASN A 192 -4.51 15.29 -4.31
CA ASN A 192 -3.20 14.85 -4.78
C ASN A 192 -3.33 14.00 -6.06
N PRO A 193 -3.42 14.63 -7.24
CA PRO A 193 -3.58 13.93 -8.53
C PRO A 193 -2.45 12.98 -8.90
N SER A 194 -1.28 13.11 -8.25
CA SER A 194 -0.14 12.23 -8.44
C SER A 194 -0.24 10.92 -7.64
N ASN A 195 -1.14 10.86 -6.64
CA ASN A 195 -1.34 9.69 -5.80
C ASN A 195 -2.08 8.58 -6.57
N LYS A 196 -1.29 7.73 -7.26
CA LYS A 196 -1.79 6.57 -8.03
C LYS A 196 -2.52 5.57 -7.13
N THR A 197 -2.12 5.43 -5.87
CA THR A 197 -2.75 4.49 -4.93
C THR A 197 -4.15 4.95 -4.55
N ALA A 198 -4.37 6.25 -4.32
CA ALA A 198 -5.69 6.81 -4.08
C ALA A 198 -6.61 6.65 -5.31
N LYS A 199 -6.09 6.90 -6.51
CA LYS A 199 -6.83 6.66 -7.77
C LYS A 199 -7.25 5.19 -7.91
N TRP A 200 -6.32 4.26 -7.70
CA TRP A 200 -6.63 2.84 -7.76
C TRP A 200 -7.65 2.43 -6.68
N LEU A 201 -7.51 2.95 -5.46
CA LEU A 201 -8.41 2.65 -4.35
C LEU A 201 -9.84 3.14 -4.64
N ALA A 202 -9.99 4.30 -5.29
CA ALA A 202 -11.30 4.78 -5.73
C ALA A 202 -11.99 3.76 -6.65
N CYS A 203 -11.29 3.25 -7.65
CA CYS A 203 -11.79 2.21 -8.55
C CYS A 203 -12.11 0.90 -7.81
N ALA A 204 -11.23 0.49 -6.91
CA ALA A 204 -11.41 -0.73 -6.13
C ALA A 204 -12.61 -0.67 -5.18
N ALA A 205 -12.83 0.48 -4.56
CA ALA A 205 -13.98 0.74 -3.70
C ALA A 205 -15.30 0.80 -4.49
N GLU A 206 -15.29 1.39 -5.69
CA GLU A 206 -16.46 1.42 -6.57
C GLU A 206 -16.89 0.01 -7.00
N ASP A 207 -15.94 -0.82 -7.44
CA ASP A 207 -16.24 -2.21 -7.81
C ASP A 207 -16.79 -3.01 -6.61
N ARG A 208 -16.23 -2.81 -5.43
CA ARG A 208 -16.67 -3.48 -4.19
C ARG A 208 -18.08 -3.04 -3.80
N TYR A 209 -18.37 -1.74 -3.92
CA TYR A 209 -19.71 -1.20 -3.75
C TYR A 209 -20.69 -1.83 -4.75
N LEU A 210 -20.37 -1.83 -6.05
CA LEU A 210 -21.22 -2.40 -7.10
C LEU A 210 -21.52 -3.88 -6.84
N GLN A 211 -20.50 -4.68 -6.52
CA GLN A 211 -20.71 -6.09 -6.19
C GLN A 211 -21.55 -6.29 -4.93
N SER A 212 -21.38 -5.44 -3.91
CA SER A 212 -22.17 -5.53 -2.68
C SER A 212 -23.67 -5.29 -2.90
N ILE A 213 -24.04 -4.58 -3.96
CA ILE A 213 -25.44 -4.33 -4.34
C ILE A 213 -25.90 -5.18 -5.55
N GLY A 214 -25.16 -6.25 -5.87
CA GLY A 214 -25.54 -7.21 -6.92
C GLY A 214 -25.30 -6.73 -8.35
N LYS A 215 -24.51 -5.67 -8.56
CA LYS A 215 -24.15 -5.16 -9.90
C LYS A 215 -22.80 -5.71 -10.36
N PRO A 216 -22.55 -5.79 -11.69
CA PRO A 216 -21.23 -6.09 -12.22
C PRO A 216 -20.22 -5.02 -11.79
N GLN A 217 -18.98 -5.45 -11.56
CA GLN A 217 -17.87 -4.51 -11.44
C GLN A 217 -17.56 -3.89 -12.80
N ILE A 218 -16.89 -2.73 -12.83
CA ILE A 218 -16.59 -1.98 -14.06
C ILE A 218 -15.10 -1.66 -14.22
N TRP A 219 -14.33 -1.72 -13.12
CA TRP A 219 -12.88 -1.55 -13.14
C TRP A 219 -12.13 -2.88 -13.04
N GLY A 220 -12.79 -4.03 -12.85
CA GLY A 220 -12.11 -5.34 -12.86
C GLY A 220 -11.03 -5.48 -11.78
N THR A 221 -11.25 -4.87 -10.61
CA THR A 221 -10.31 -4.86 -9.48
C THR A 221 -10.57 -5.96 -8.46
N GLN A 222 -11.80 -6.50 -8.41
CA GLN A 222 -12.22 -7.48 -7.41
C GLN A 222 -12.10 -8.90 -7.96
N TYR A 223 -11.03 -9.59 -7.54
CA TYR A 223 -10.81 -11.00 -7.82
C TYR A 223 -11.44 -11.81 -6.69
N LYS A 224 -12.28 -12.78 -7.04
CA LYS A 224 -12.93 -13.63 -6.03
C LYS A 224 -13.00 -15.08 -6.48
N LYS A 225 -13.20 -15.97 -5.51
CA LYS A 225 -13.67 -17.33 -5.75
C LYS A 225 -15.09 -17.45 -5.24
N GLN A 226 -15.90 -18.29 -5.88
CA GLN A 226 -17.25 -18.58 -5.39
C GLN A 226 -17.23 -19.38 -4.08
N ASN A 227 -16.23 -20.24 -3.93
CA ASN A 227 -15.93 -21.02 -2.73
C ASN A 227 -14.43 -21.41 -2.75
N LYS A 228 -13.95 -22.16 -1.75
CA LYS A 228 -12.54 -22.52 -1.62
C LYS A 228 -11.96 -23.22 -2.86
N ASP A 229 -12.78 -24.05 -3.51
CA ASP A 229 -12.37 -24.95 -4.60
C ASP A 229 -12.65 -24.36 -5.99
N ALA A 230 -13.44 -23.29 -6.07
CA ALA A 230 -13.71 -22.59 -7.31
C ALA A 230 -12.46 -21.88 -7.86
N PRO A 231 -12.35 -21.75 -9.20
CA PRO A 231 -11.33 -20.90 -9.80
C PRO A 231 -11.56 -19.43 -9.41
N TRP A 232 -10.47 -18.67 -9.42
CA TRP A 232 -10.54 -17.21 -9.39
C TRP A 232 -11.30 -16.68 -10.60
N THR A 233 -12.10 -15.66 -10.39
CA THR A 233 -12.84 -14.95 -11.43
C THR A 233 -12.91 -13.45 -11.14
N LEU A 234 -13.13 -12.67 -12.20
CA LEU A 234 -13.53 -11.27 -12.14
C LEU A 234 -15.05 -11.12 -12.31
N GLU A 235 -15.79 -12.18 -12.61
CA GLU A 235 -17.22 -12.07 -12.88
C GLU A 235 -18.05 -11.80 -11.61
N PRO A 236 -19.15 -11.02 -11.70
CA PRO A 236 -19.64 -10.33 -12.91
C PRO A 236 -18.83 -9.05 -13.22
N PHE A 237 -18.37 -8.88 -14.46
CA PHE A 237 -17.55 -7.74 -14.92
C PHE A 237 -18.06 -7.18 -16.27
N ASP A 238 -18.58 -5.96 -16.26
CA ASP A 238 -18.91 -5.23 -17.49
C ASP A 238 -17.67 -4.53 -18.05
N GLN A 239 -17.09 -5.17 -19.07
CA GLN A 239 -15.85 -4.75 -19.72
C GLN A 239 -16.05 -3.55 -20.67
N THR A 240 -17.29 -3.11 -20.91
CA THR A 240 -17.59 -2.06 -21.90
C THR A 240 -17.60 -0.64 -21.32
N VAL A 241 -17.73 -0.53 -19.99
CA VAL A 241 -17.93 0.77 -19.30
C VAL A 241 -16.63 1.58 -19.18
N LYS A 242 -15.49 0.92 -18.97
CA LYS A 242 -14.19 1.58 -18.77
C LYS A 242 -13.17 1.10 -19.80
N THR A 243 -12.71 2.03 -20.62
CA THR A 243 -11.64 1.78 -21.59
C THR A 243 -10.30 1.52 -20.89
N ASP A 244 -9.38 0.80 -21.54
CA ASP A 244 -8.02 0.58 -21.03
C ASP A 244 -7.27 1.89 -20.74
N LYS A 245 -7.50 2.94 -21.54
CA LYS A 245 -6.93 4.27 -21.28
C LYS A 245 -7.37 4.82 -19.93
N GLN A 246 -8.67 4.77 -19.62
CA GLN A 246 -9.21 5.25 -18.34
C GLN A 246 -8.70 4.38 -17.18
N ARG A 247 -8.58 3.07 -17.37
CA ARG A 247 -8.07 2.14 -16.36
C ARG A 247 -6.62 2.49 -16.00
N VAL A 248 -5.76 2.59 -17.00
CA VAL A 248 -4.33 2.91 -16.82
C VAL A 248 -4.14 4.28 -16.16
N GLU A 249 -4.92 5.29 -16.55
CA GLU A 249 -4.88 6.62 -15.93
C GLU A 249 -5.21 6.59 -14.42
N MET A 250 -6.08 5.66 -14.02
CA MET A 250 -6.46 5.42 -12.63
C MET A 250 -5.53 4.42 -11.91
N GLY A 251 -4.45 3.96 -12.54
CA GLY A 251 -3.55 2.95 -11.97
C GLY A 251 -4.12 1.53 -11.96
N VAL A 252 -5.17 1.27 -12.73
CA VAL A 252 -5.80 -0.05 -12.89
C VAL A 252 -5.22 -0.74 -14.13
N ARG A 253 -4.94 -2.04 -14.02
CA ARG A 253 -4.47 -2.89 -15.14
C ARG A 253 -5.45 -2.85 -16.31
N THR A 254 -4.97 -3.02 -17.53
CA THR A 254 -5.83 -3.26 -18.69
C THR A 254 -6.72 -4.49 -18.48
N ILE A 255 -7.78 -4.61 -19.26
CA ILE A 255 -8.66 -5.80 -19.23
C ILE A 255 -7.83 -7.07 -19.51
N LYS A 256 -7.00 -7.03 -20.55
CA LYS A 256 -6.12 -8.15 -20.93
C LYS A 256 -5.19 -8.59 -19.79
N GLU A 257 -4.52 -7.64 -19.14
CA GLU A 257 -3.63 -7.94 -18.00
C GLU A 257 -4.39 -8.48 -16.78
N SER A 258 -5.62 -8.01 -16.56
CA SER A 258 -6.46 -8.48 -15.46
C SER A 258 -6.92 -9.93 -15.69
N LEU A 259 -7.28 -10.27 -16.93
CA LEU A 259 -7.63 -11.66 -17.31
C LEU A 259 -6.41 -12.59 -17.27
N ALA A 260 -5.26 -12.16 -17.80
CA ALA A 260 -4.01 -12.93 -17.71
C ALA A 260 -3.62 -13.21 -16.25
N ARG A 261 -3.92 -12.28 -15.33
CA ARG A 261 -3.73 -12.50 -13.89
C ARG A 261 -4.67 -13.57 -13.34
N VAL A 262 -5.93 -13.61 -13.77
CA VAL A 262 -6.86 -14.70 -13.40
C VAL A 262 -6.30 -16.05 -13.83
N GLU A 263 -5.81 -16.15 -15.08
CA GLU A 263 -5.15 -17.36 -15.59
C GLU A 263 -3.95 -17.75 -14.73
N GLN A 264 -3.07 -16.80 -14.39
CA GLN A 264 -1.94 -17.04 -13.52
C GLN A 264 -2.35 -17.54 -12.13
N MET A 265 -3.39 -16.95 -11.53
CA MET A 265 -3.89 -17.34 -10.21
C MET A 265 -4.53 -18.74 -10.22
N ASN A 266 -5.05 -19.19 -11.36
CA ASN A 266 -5.63 -20.52 -11.54
C ASN A 266 -4.60 -21.57 -12.01
N GLY A 267 -3.48 -21.14 -12.61
CA GLY A 267 -2.41 -22.02 -13.09
C GLY A 267 -1.39 -22.44 -12.04
N LYS A 268 -1.35 -21.76 -10.88
CA LYS A 268 -0.50 -22.17 -9.74
C LYS A 268 -1.10 -23.42 -9.08
N LYS A 269 -0.55 -24.60 -9.42
CA LYS A 269 -0.72 -25.85 -8.66
C LYS A 269 0.39 -26.00 -7.64
#